data_AF-A0A068NM12-F1
#
_entry.id   AF-A0A068NM12-F1
#
_cell.length_a   1.000
_cell.length_b   1.000
_cell.length_c   1.000
_cell.angle_alpha   90.00
_cell.angle_beta   90.00
_cell.angle_gamma   90.00
#
_symmetry.space_group_name_H-M   'P 1'
#
loop_
_entity.id
_entity.type
_entity.pdbx_description
1 polymer ?
#
loop_
_entity_poly.entity_id
_entity_poly.type
_entity_poly.pdbx_seq_one_letter_code
_entity_poly.pdbx_strand_id
1 'polypeptide(L)'
;MPATETPALANATVLIVRHAEKPPEGDGLTSAGEARARAYVQYFKKYRLTHIFAASDSKKSRRPRLTVEPLAASLRQKVDVRFPDSDPAALVKELGAQRYGGRILISWRHGKIPGLIEAFGADPKKLLPAGRWPDDVFDEVIELRYDRKGQLLPEKAKLIHENLMPGDSHP
;
A
#
# COMPACT_ATOMS: atom_id res chain seq x y z
N MET A 1 -8.38 35.90 9.57
CA MET A 1 -9.38 34.84 9.29
C MET A 1 -8.66 33.50 9.42
N PRO A 2 -9.13 32.55 10.23
CA PRO A 2 -8.45 31.26 10.29
C PRO A 2 -8.70 30.54 8.97
N ALA A 3 -7.62 30.12 8.31
CA ALA A 3 -7.72 29.20 7.18
C ALA A 3 -8.43 27.94 7.67
N THR A 4 -9.49 27.51 6.98
CA THR A 4 -10.19 26.28 7.32
C THR A 4 -9.24 25.12 6.98
N GLU A 5 -8.45 24.69 7.96
CA GLU A 5 -7.56 23.54 7.83
C GLU A 5 -8.43 22.34 7.48
N THR A 6 -8.29 21.86 6.24
CA THR A 6 -8.99 20.67 5.81
C THR A 6 -8.30 19.48 6.47
N PRO A 7 -9.04 18.60 7.15
CA PRO A 7 -8.42 17.54 7.93
C PRO A 7 -7.62 16.57 7.05
N ALA A 8 -6.51 16.08 7.62
CA ALA A 8 -5.67 14.99 7.13
C ALA A 8 -6.49 13.85 6.50
N LEU A 9 -6.11 13.32 5.34
CA LEU A 9 -6.80 12.19 4.68
C LEU A 9 -8.29 12.42 4.37
N ALA A 10 -8.81 13.66 4.38
CA ALA A 10 -10.22 13.92 4.06
C ALA A 10 -10.63 13.33 2.70
N ASN A 11 -11.63 12.45 2.72
CA ASN A 11 -12.13 11.67 1.56
C ASN A 11 -11.06 10.80 0.86
N ALA A 12 -9.97 10.46 1.56
CA ALA A 12 -8.95 9.58 1.01
C ALA A 12 -9.40 8.11 1.06
N THR A 13 -8.88 7.33 0.12
CA THR A 13 -8.85 5.87 0.20
C THR A 13 -7.39 5.44 0.11
N VAL A 14 -6.92 4.73 1.13
CA VAL A 14 -5.58 4.17 1.19
C VAL A 14 -5.66 2.69 0.83
N LEU A 15 -4.88 2.29 -0.18
CA LEU A 15 -4.72 0.92 -0.63
C LEU A 15 -3.31 0.48 -0.23
N ILE A 16 -3.21 -0.60 0.54
CA ILE A 16 -1.94 -1.14 1.01
C ILE A 16 -1.75 -2.53 0.40
N VAL A 17 -0.60 -2.71 -0.24
CA VAL A 17 -0.13 -4.00 -0.74
C VAL A 17 1.23 -4.32 -0.13
N ARG A 18 1.54 -5.60 0.02
CA ARG A 18 2.93 -6.02 0.23
C ARG A 18 3.71 -5.94 -1.08
N HIS A 19 5.03 -6.04 -1.00
CA HIS A 19 5.84 -6.28 -2.18
C HIS A 19 5.53 -7.65 -2.81
N ALA A 20 5.69 -7.75 -4.12
CA ALA A 20 5.52 -8.99 -4.88
C ALA A 20 6.60 -10.04 -4.55
N GLU A 21 6.48 -11.21 -5.17
CA GLU A 21 7.25 -12.43 -4.91
C GLU A 21 8.75 -12.19 -4.85
N LYS A 22 9.38 -12.71 -3.79
CA LYS A 22 10.81 -12.56 -3.52
C LYS A 22 11.56 -13.87 -3.70
N PRO A 23 12.80 -13.83 -4.23
CA PRO A 23 13.68 -14.99 -4.22
C PRO A 23 14.13 -15.30 -2.78
N PRO A 24 14.62 -16.53 -2.51
CA PRO A 24 15.24 -16.87 -1.23
C PRO A 24 16.41 -15.94 -0.88
N GLU A 25 17.20 -15.56 -1.89
CA GLU A 25 18.35 -14.66 -1.76
C GLU A 25 18.28 -13.48 -2.74
N GLY A 26 18.91 -12.37 -2.38
CA GLY A 26 18.89 -11.12 -3.15
C GLY A 26 17.90 -10.09 -2.60
N ASP A 27 17.77 -8.96 -3.29
CA ASP A 27 16.98 -7.79 -2.85
C ASP A 27 15.85 -7.39 -3.82
N GLY A 28 15.75 -8.08 -4.96
CA GLY A 28 14.78 -7.87 -6.03
C GLY A 28 13.57 -8.80 -5.99
N LEU A 29 12.79 -8.79 -7.08
CA LEU A 29 11.63 -9.65 -7.30
C LEU A 29 12.03 -10.93 -8.04
N THR A 30 11.24 -12.00 -7.91
CA THR A 30 11.31 -13.15 -8.83
C THR A 30 10.64 -12.83 -10.15
N SER A 31 10.78 -13.69 -11.17
CA SER A 31 10.03 -13.56 -12.43
C SER A 31 8.51 -13.54 -12.21
N ALA A 32 8.00 -14.29 -11.23
CA ALA A 32 6.59 -14.24 -10.82
C ALA A 32 6.23 -12.88 -10.22
N GLY A 33 7.10 -12.33 -9.35
CA GLY A 33 6.89 -11.03 -8.73
C GLY A 33 6.92 -9.88 -9.74
N GLU A 34 7.80 -9.95 -10.73
CA GLU A 34 7.79 -9.01 -11.85
C GLU A 34 6.52 -9.14 -12.70
N ALA A 35 6.00 -10.36 -12.89
CA ALA A 35 4.74 -10.57 -13.60
C ALA A 35 3.55 -9.98 -12.83
N ARG A 36 3.50 -10.17 -11.51
CA ARG A 36 2.51 -9.50 -10.64
C ARG A 36 2.62 -7.98 -10.72
N ALA A 37 3.84 -7.42 -10.63
CA ALA A 37 4.08 -5.98 -10.75
C ALA A 37 3.59 -5.41 -12.11
N ARG A 38 3.72 -6.18 -13.20
CA ARG A 38 3.15 -5.81 -14.50
C ARG A 38 1.62 -5.93 -14.50
N ALA A 39 1.06 -6.97 -13.87
CA ALA A 39 -0.38 -7.18 -13.80
C ALA A 39 -1.09 -6.09 -12.97
N TYR A 40 -0.41 -5.49 -11.99
CA TYR A 40 -0.89 -4.32 -11.23
C TYR A 40 -1.26 -3.13 -12.11
N VAL A 41 -0.63 -2.97 -13.29
CA VAL A 41 -1.00 -1.95 -14.28
C VAL A 41 -2.48 -2.04 -14.65
N GLN A 42 -2.97 -3.25 -14.94
CA GLN A 42 -4.37 -3.44 -15.33
C GLN A 42 -5.29 -3.45 -14.11
N TYR A 43 -4.88 -4.13 -13.03
CA TYR A 43 -5.69 -4.23 -11.82
C TYR A 43 -6.02 -2.85 -11.22
N PHE A 44 -5.00 -2.00 -11.06
CA PHE A 44 -5.16 -0.68 -10.45
C PHE A 44 -5.66 0.41 -11.43
N LYS A 45 -5.77 0.13 -12.73
CA LYS A 45 -6.24 1.11 -13.73
C LYS A 45 -7.58 1.72 -13.37
N LYS A 46 -8.53 0.90 -12.90
CA LYS A 46 -9.88 1.34 -12.47
C LYS A 46 -9.88 2.16 -11.17
N TYR A 47 -8.80 2.09 -10.39
CA TYR A 47 -8.72 2.79 -9.13
C TYR A 47 -8.39 4.27 -9.32
N ARG A 48 -7.90 4.74 -10.48
CA ARG A 48 -7.60 6.17 -10.69
C ARG A 48 -6.73 6.74 -9.56
N LEU A 49 -5.60 6.06 -9.30
CA LEU A 49 -4.68 6.41 -8.22
C LEU A 49 -4.15 7.85 -8.39
N THR A 50 -4.15 8.59 -7.29
CA THR A 50 -3.64 9.97 -7.24
C THR A 50 -2.18 10.00 -6.79
N HIS A 51 -1.78 9.06 -5.93
CA HIS A 51 -0.43 8.96 -5.39
C HIS A 51 0.01 7.51 -5.22
N ILE A 52 1.31 7.28 -5.35
CA ILE A 52 1.93 5.97 -5.17
C ILE A 52 3.13 6.16 -4.25
N PHE A 53 3.13 5.42 -3.14
CA PHE A 53 4.21 5.36 -2.18
C PHE A 53 4.76 3.93 -2.12
N ALA A 54 6.04 3.81 -1.80
CA ALA A 54 6.62 2.55 -1.39
C ALA A 54 7.62 2.77 -0.27
N ALA A 55 7.87 1.73 0.54
CA ALA A 55 8.98 1.77 1.47
C ALA A 55 10.30 2.04 0.72
N SER A 56 11.17 2.83 1.34
CA SER A 56 12.47 3.18 0.78
C SER A 56 13.33 1.96 0.51
N ASP A 57 14.16 2.07 -0.53
CA ASP A 57 15.13 1.05 -0.86
C ASP A 57 16.16 0.92 0.28
N SER A 58 16.57 -0.31 0.55
CA SER A 58 17.66 -0.63 1.48
C SER A 58 18.58 -1.67 0.84
N LYS A 59 19.77 -1.87 1.41
CA LYS A 59 20.68 -2.95 1.00
C LYS A 59 20.03 -4.34 0.98
N LYS A 60 18.94 -4.53 1.72
CA LYS A 60 18.26 -5.83 1.88
C LYS A 60 17.01 -5.97 1.02
N SER A 61 16.47 -4.88 0.46
CA SER A 61 15.21 -4.93 -0.26
C SER A 61 14.96 -3.64 -1.06
N ARG A 62 14.68 -3.82 -2.35
CA ARG A 62 14.10 -2.81 -3.27
C ARG A 62 12.68 -3.17 -3.71
N ARG A 63 12.20 -4.33 -3.23
CA ARG A 63 10.95 -4.99 -3.67
C ARG A 63 9.71 -4.10 -3.59
N PRO A 64 9.47 -3.30 -2.51
CA PRO A 64 8.29 -2.45 -2.45
C PRO A 64 8.22 -1.47 -3.63
N ARG A 65 9.33 -0.78 -3.94
CA ARG A 65 9.40 0.11 -5.11
C ARG A 65 9.20 -0.66 -6.42
N LEU A 66 9.95 -1.75 -6.62
CA LEU A 66 9.88 -2.56 -7.84
C LEU A 66 8.47 -3.11 -8.12
N THR A 67 7.68 -3.37 -7.07
CA THR A 67 6.32 -3.90 -7.18
C THR A 67 5.35 -2.92 -7.84
N VAL A 68 5.52 -1.62 -7.58
CA VAL A 68 4.60 -0.56 -8.06
C VAL A 68 5.19 0.29 -9.18
N GLU A 69 6.46 0.12 -9.51
CA GLU A 69 7.16 0.89 -10.54
C GLU A 69 6.55 0.74 -11.95
N PRO A 70 6.15 -0.46 -12.43
CA PRO A 70 5.46 -0.58 -13.72
C PRO A 70 4.13 0.18 -13.76
N LEU A 71 3.36 0.11 -12.66
CA LEU A 71 2.11 0.84 -12.52
C LEU A 71 2.34 2.35 -12.53
N ALA A 72 3.29 2.85 -11.75
CA ALA A 72 3.62 4.28 -11.70
C ALA A 72 4.06 4.80 -13.08
N ALA A 73 4.89 4.04 -13.80
CA ALA A 73 5.29 4.36 -15.16
C ALA A 73 4.08 4.45 -16.12
N SER A 74 3.15 3.49 -16.04
CA SER A 74 1.93 3.50 -16.87
C SER A 74 1.02 4.71 -16.61
N LEU A 75 1.02 5.22 -15.37
CA LEU A 75 0.25 6.39 -14.95
C LEU A 75 1.02 7.70 -15.10
N ARG A 76 2.29 7.65 -15.55
CA ARG A 76 3.22 8.80 -15.61
C ARG A 76 3.38 9.49 -14.25
N GLN A 77 3.33 8.72 -13.17
CA GLN A 77 3.53 9.17 -11.79
C GLN A 77 4.90 8.72 -11.29
N LYS A 78 5.41 9.42 -10.27
CA LYS A 78 6.59 8.98 -9.51
C LYS A 78 6.14 8.15 -8.31
N VAL A 79 6.93 7.14 -7.96
CA VAL A 79 6.81 6.46 -6.67
C VAL A 79 7.56 7.29 -5.64
N ASP A 80 6.87 7.72 -4.58
CA ASP A 80 7.54 8.35 -3.45
C ASP A 80 8.10 7.26 -2.52
N VAL A 81 9.43 7.24 -2.40
CA VAL A 81 10.21 6.22 -1.68
C VAL A 81 11.03 6.83 -0.55
N ARG A 82 10.63 7.99 -0.01
CA ARG A 82 11.37 8.69 1.04
C ARG A 82 11.23 8.06 2.43
N PHE A 83 10.23 7.20 2.63
CA PHE A 83 9.86 6.67 3.95
C PHE A 83 10.39 5.25 4.16
N PRO A 84 11.21 4.98 5.20
CA PRO A 84 11.69 3.64 5.47
C PRO A 84 10.58 2.74 6.04
N ASP A 85 10.71 1.43 5.82
CA ASP A 85 9.71 0.45 6.27
C ASP A 85 9.54 0.39 7.81
N SER A 86 10.52 0.92 8.53
CA SER A 86 10.56 1.02 9.98
C SER A 86 9.86 2.26 10.55
N ASP A 87 9.48 3.23 9.72
CA ASP A 87 8.84 4.48 10.16
C ASP A 87 7.56 4.77 9.37
N PRO A 88 6.51 3.96 9.59
CA PRO A 88 5.19 4.22 8.99
C PRO A 88 4.57 5.53 9.50
N ALA A 89 4.93 5.99 10.70
CA ALA A 89 4.38 7.21 11.29
C ALA A 89 4.79 8.46 10.49
N ALA A 90 6.02 8.51 9.98
CA ALA A 90 6.45 9.59 9.09
C ALA A 90 5.62 9.67 7.81
N LEU A 91 5.28 8.53 7.21
CA LEU A 91 4.41 8.48 6.02
C LEU A 91 3.00 8.98 6.36
N VAL A 92 2.39 8.48 7.43
CA VAL A 92 1.04 8.92 7.84
C VAL A 92 1.02 10.41 8.16
N LYS A 93 2.08 10.92 8.81
CA LYS A 93 2.22 12.35 9.11
C LYS A 93 2.32 13.19 7.83
N GLU A 94 3.13 12.78 6.84
CA GLU A 94 3.18 13.45 5.54
C GLU A 94 1.78 13.45 4.90
N LEU A 95 1.14 12.29 4.84
CA LEU A 95 -0.21 12.13 4.28
C LEU A 95 -1.28 12.94 5.01
N GLY A 96 -1.05 13.25 6.29
CA GLY A 96 -1.92 14.14 7.06
C GLY A 96 -1.60 15.62 6.90
N ALA A 97 -0.36 15.98 6.55
CA ALA A 97 0.08 17.36 6.40
C ALA A 97 -0.32 17.99 5.05
N GLN A 98 -0.58 17.17 4.02
CA GLN A 98 -1.01 17.67 2.71
C GLN A 98 -2.40 17.16 2.34
N ARG A 99 -3.04 17.84 1.38
CA ARG A 99 -4.35 17.46 0.85
C ARG A 99 -4.23 16.28 -0.12
N TYR A 100 -3.93 15.09 0.40
CA TYR A 100 -3.99 13.86 -0.38
C TYR A 100 -5.44 13.38 -0.52
N GLY A 101 -6.25 14.14 -1.25
CA GLY A 101 -7.54 13.61 -1.72
C GLY A 101 -7.33 12.46 -2.70
N GLY A 102 -8.33 11.60 -2.85
CA GLY A 102 -8.34 10.53 -3.86
C GLY A 102 -7.85 9.18 -3.34
N ARG A 103 -7.17 8.41 -4.19
CA ARG A 103 -6.80 7.02 -3.93
C ARG A 103 -5.28 6.86 -3.94
N ILE A 104 -4.74 6.47 -2.79
CA ILE A 104 -3.31 6.36 -2.53
C ILE A 104 -2.96 4.88 -2.52
N LEU A 105 -1.96 4.46 -3.30
CA LEU A 105 -1.40 3.11 -3.23
C LEU A 105 -0.10 3.14 -2.44
N ILE A 106 0.08 2.19 -1.53
CA ILE A 106 1.27 2.02 -0.70
C ILE A 106 1.76 0.59 -0.82
N SER A 107 3.00 0.40 -1.28
CA SER A 107 3.68 -0.90 -1.24
C SER A 107 4.65 -1.00 -0.07
N TRP A 108 4.56 -2.06 0.72
CA TRP A 108 5.33 -2.19 1.97
C TRP A 108 5.91 -3.59 2.19
N ARG A 109 6.70 -3.76 3.26
CA ARG A 109 7.20 -5.08 3.68
C ARG A 109 6.16 -5.78 4.56
N HIS A 110 5.79 -7.02 4.22
CA HIS A 110 4.77 -7.82 4.92
C HIS A 110 4.88 -7.77 6.47
N GLY A 111 6.05 -8.04 7.04
CA GLY A 111 6.27 -7.99 8.50
C GLY A 111 6.20 -6.59 9.14
N LYS A 112 6.09 -5.53 8.35
CA LYS A 112 5.93 -4.14 8.80
C LYS A 112 4.53 -3.57 8.52
N ILE A 113 3.70 -4.28 7.75
CA ILE A 113 2.34 -3.84 7.44
C ILE A 113 1.45 -3.70 8.69
N PRO A 114 1.52 -4.57 9.72
CA PRO A 114 0.71 -4.37 10.93
C PRO A 114 0.93 -2.99 11.57
N GLY A 115 2.18 -2.57 11.74
CA GLY A 115 2.48 -1.23 12.26
C GLY A 115 2.06 -0.09 11.34
N LEU A 116 2.03 -0.32 10.02
CA LEU A 116 1.50 0.64 9.05
C LEU A 116 -0.03 0.80 9.19
N ILE A 117 -0.76 -0.31 9.33
CA ILE A 117 -2.21 -0.32 9.56
C ILE A 117 -2.56 0.42 10.86
N GLU A 118 -1.82 0.15 11.95
CA GLU A 118 -1.98 0.83 13.23
C GLU A 118 -1.73 2.33 13.12
N ALA A 119 -0.66 2.73 12.40
CA ALA A 119 -0.37 4.14 12.17
C ALA A 119 -1.51 4.86 11.42
N PHE A 120 -2.22 4.16 10.54
CA PHE A 120 -3.41 4.66 9.85
C PHE A 120 -4.69 4.65 10.71
N GLY A 121 -4.61 4.18 11.96
CA GLY A 121 -5.72 4.14 12.92
C GLY A 121 -6.61 2.90 12.82
N ALA A 122 -6.24 1.91 12.00
CA ALA A 122 -6.97 0.66 11.85
C ALA A 122 -6.41 -0.44 12.77
N ASP A 123 -7.20 -1.49 13.02
CA ASP A 123 -6.79 -2.65 13.83
C ASP A 123 -6.31 -3.79 12.92
N PRO A 124 -5.01 -4.16 12.93
CA PRO A 124 -4.49 -5.26 12.12
C PRO A 124 -5.20 -6.57 12.38
N LYS A 125 -5.66 -6.84 13.61
CA LYS A 125 -6.32 -8.11 13.96
C LYS A 125 -7.69 -8.27 13.31
N LYS A 126 -8.32 -7.17 12.87
CA LYS A 126 -9.57 -7.18 12.13
C LYS A 126 -9.37 -7.35 10.62
N LEU A 127 -8.19 -7.01 10.12
CA LEU A 127 -7.89 -6.99 8.69
C LEU A 127 -7.00 -8.14 8.23
N LEU A 128 -6.21 -8.72 9.15
CA LEU A 128 -5.21 -9.72 8.84
C LEU A 128 -5.36 -10.95 9.76
N PRO A 129 -5.08 -12.16 9.24
CA PRO A 129 -5.08 -13.36 10.06
C PRO A 129 -4.03 -13.26 11.18
N ALA A 130 -4.46 -13.48 12.43
CA ALA A 130 -3.64 -13.29 13.63
C ALA A 130 -2.97 -11.89 13.72
N GLY A 131 -3.51 -10.87 13.04
CA GLY A 131 -2.92 -9.54 12.97
C GLY A 131 -1.61 -9.44 12.19
N ARG A 132 -1.29 -10.43 11.34
CA ARG A 132 -0.07 -10.47 10.55
C ARG A 132 -0.37 -10.79 9.09
N TRP A 133 0.43 -10.22 8.19
CA TRP A 133 0.37 -10.58 6.78
C TRP A 133 1.12 -11.91 6.58
N PRO A 134 0.48 -12.99 6.10
CA PRO A 134 1.12 -14.29 5.91
C PRO A 134 2.33 -14.22 4.95
N ASP A 135 3.39 -14.99 5.19
CA ASP A 135 4.66 -14.85 4.45
C ASP A 135 4.56 -15.20 2.96
N ASP A 136 3.61 -16.04 2.58
CA ASP A 136 3.42 -16.64 1.26
C ASP A 136 2.22 -16.08 0.47
N VAL A 137 1.39 -15.22 1.08
CA VAL A 137 0.21 -14.62 0.44
C VAL A 137 0.56 -13.29 -0.21
N PHE A 138 0.61 -13.21 -1.54
CA PHE A 138 0.99 -11.99 -2.31
C PHE A 138 -0.19 -11.26 -2.96
N ASP A 139 -1.38 -11.83 -2.84
CA ASP A 139 -2.60 -11.51 -3.59
C ASP A 139 -3.65 -10.81 -2.74
N GLU A 140 -3.21 -9.95 -1.83
CA GLU A 140 -4.07 -9.21 -0.91
C GLU A 140 -3.86 -7.69 -1.02
N VAL A 141 -4.96 -6.95 -0.91
CA VAL A 141 -4.99 -5.50 -0.86
C VAL A 141 -5.82 -5.09 0.34
N ILE A 142 -5.24 -4.31 1.25
CA ILE A 142 -6.01 -3.66 2.32
C ILE A 142 -6.54 -2.34 1.80
N GLU A 143 -7.84 -2.10 1.95
CA GLU A 143 -8.48 -0.82 1.62
C GLU A 143 -8.96 -0.15 2.91
N LEU A 144 -8.45 1.06 3.18
CA LEU A 144 -8.87 1.92 4.28
C LEU A 144 -9.55 3.16 3.70
N ARG A 145 -10.73 3.52 4.20
CA ARG A 145 -11.48 4.70 3.74
C ARG A 145 -11.65 5.74 4.83
N TYR A 146 -11.55 6.99 4.45
CA TYR A 146 -11.66 8.13 5.35
C TYR A 146 -12.84 9.03 4.96
N ASP A 147 -13.50 9.61 5.95
CA ASP A 147 -14.61 10.52 5.74
C ASP A 147 -14.14 11.95 5.38
N ARG A 148 -15.08 12.89 5.24
CA ARG A 148 -14.77 14.31 4.94
C ARG A 148 -13.96 14.99 6.04
N LYS A 149 -13.99 14.44 7.25
CA LYS A 149 -13.25 14.92 8.42
C LYS A 149 -11.91 14.20 8.60
N GLY A 150 -11.50 13.35 7.66
CA GLY A 150 -10.24 12.62 7.77
C GLY A 150 -10.28 11.47 8.76
N GLN A 151 -11.47 11.08 9.23
CA GLN A 151 -11.62 10.00 10.20
C GLN A 151 -11.74 8.67 9.46
N LEU A 152 -10.99 7.67 9.92
CA LEU A 152 -11.11 6.31 9.40
C LEU A 152 -12.56 5.84 9.58
N LEU A 153 -13.10 5.19 8.56
CA LEU A 153 -14.40 4.52 8.56
C LEU A 153 -14.17 3.01 8.77
N PRO A 154 -14.18 2.50 10.02
CA PRO A 154 -13.77 1.13 10.31
C PRO A 154 -14.66 0.10 9.63
N GLU A 155 -15.95 0.42 9.43
CA GLU A 155 -16.92 -0.43 8.73
C GLU A 155 -16.64 -0.57 7.22
N LYS A 156 -15.77 0.28 6.67
CA LYS A 156 -15.34 0.23 5.28
C LYS A 156 -13.90 -0.27 5.12
N ALA A 157 -13.19 -0.48 6.22
CA ALA A 157 -11.87 -1.09 6.18
C ALA A 157 -12.01 -2.57 5.83
N LYS A 158 -11.28 -3.05 4.82
CA LYS A 158 -11.40 -4.43 4.36
C LYS A 158 -10.12 -4.96 3.73
N LEU A 159 -9.97 -6.29 3.80
CA LEU A 159 -9.03 -7.07 3.01
C LEU A 159 -9.71 -7.49 1.71
N ILE A 160 -9.02 -7.33 0.58
CA ILE A 160 -9.49 -7.69 -0.77
C ILE A 160 -8.51 -8.72 -1.31
N HIS A 161 -9.02 -9.84 -1.82
CA HIS A 161 -8.23 -10.82 -2.57
C HIS A 161 -8.27 -10.44 -4.05
N GLU A 162 -7.11 -10.26 -4.69
CA GLU A 162 -7.04 -9.77 -6.07
C GLU A 162 -7.23 -10.86 -7.13
N ASN A 163 -6.87 -12.12 -6.80
CA ASN A 163 -6.92 -13.29 -7.69
C ASN A 163 -6.38 -12.96 -9.10
N LEU A 164 -5.21 -12.34 -9.14
CA LEU A 164 -4.59 -11.73 -10.30
C LEU A 164 -3.70 -12.71 -11.09
N MET A 165 -3.04 -13.63 -10.39
CA MET A 165 -2.04 -14.53 -10.96
C MET A 165 -2.45 -16.00 -10.80
N PRO A 166 -2.04 -16.91 -11.71
CA PRO A 166 -2.17 -18.34 -11.49
C PRO A 166 -1.44 -18.76 -10.20
N GLY A 167 -2.14 -19.44 -9.29
CA GLY A 167 -1.59 -19.87 -8.00
C GLY A 167 -1.78 -18.87 -6.86
N ASP A 168 -2.58 -17.81 -7.07
CA ASP A 168 -3.05 -16.95 -5.99
C ASP A 168 -3.80 -17.76 -4.92
N SER A 169 -3.68 -17.31 -3.68
CA SER A 169 -4.01 -18.08 -2.47
C SER A 169 -5.51 -18.41 -2.39
N HIS A 170 -6.33 -17.71 -3.16
CA HIS A 170 -7.77 -17.90 -3.26
C HIS A 170 -8.17 -17.98 -4.76
N PRO A 171 -8.89 -19.02 -5.19
CA PRO A 171 -9.40 -19.13 -6.57
C PRO A 171 -10.56 -18.17 -6.87
#